data_AF-A0A2V9CZ66-F1
#
_entry.id   AF-A0A2V9CZ66-F1
#
_cell.length_a   1.000
_cell.length_b   1.000
_cell.length_c   1.000
_cell.angle_alpha   90.00
_cell.angle_beta   90.00
_cell.angle_gamma   90.00
#
_symmetry.space_group_name_H-M   'P 1'
#
loop_
_entity.id
_entity.type
_entity.pdbx_description
1 polymer ?
#
loop_
_entity_poly.entity_id
_entity_poly.type
_entity_poly.pdbx_seq_one_letter_code
_entity_poly.pdbx_strand_id
1 'polypeptide(L)' 'MKRTTKWGSLGERVAQLQEGESIVLECDGDAAEEAHKVRNGLNGIAACILVRRTVKVVGGKIVITRVGTWRRPLPSFRVG' A
#
# COMPACT_ATOMS: atom_id res chain seq x y z
N MET A 1 20.32 -12.17 -4.87
CA MET A 1 19.09 -12.50 -4.10
C MET A 1 18.06 -11.38 -4.28
N LYS A 2 16.97 -11.66 -5.01
CA LYS A 2 15.89 -10.71 -5.31
C LYS A 2 15.03 -10.46 -4.04
N ARG A 3 15.29 -9.37 -3.31
CA ARG A 3 14.44 -8.89 -2.18
C ARG A 3 13.01 -8.49 -2.61
N THR A 4 12.72 -8.55 -3.90
CA THR A 4 11.50 -8.06 -4.55
C THR A 4 10.29 -8.99 -4.46
N THR A 5 10.42 -10.25 -4.02
CA THR A 5 9.32 -11.22 -4.20
C THR A 5 8.17 -11.08 -3.21
N LYS A 6 8.44 -10.89 -1.90
CA LYS A 6 7.38 -10.81 -0.89
C LYS A 6 6.56 -9.52 -0.98
N TRP A 7 7.24 -8.37 -1.08
CA TRP A 7 6.59 -7.06 -1.10
C TRP A 7 6.14 -6.63 -2.50
N GLY A 8 6.77 -7.13 -3.56
CA GLY A 8 6.37 -6.84 -4.94
C GLY A 8 4.93 -7.28 -5.21
N SER A 9 4.64 -8.57 -4.96
CA SER A 9 3.29 -9.11 -5.15
C SER A 9 2.25 -8.43 -4.26
N LEU A 10 2.57 -8.16 -2.99
CA LEU A 10 1.66 -7.41 -2.11
C LEU A 10 1.42 -5.99 -2.63
N GLY A 11 2.47 -5.31 -3.09
CA GLY A 11 2.39 -3.96 -3.61
C GLY A 11 1.58 -3.86 -4.91
N GLU A 12 1.68 -4.85 -5.78
CA GLU A 12 0.84 -4.95 -6.99
C GLU A 12 -0.63 -5.15 -6.61
N ARG A 13 -0.92 -6.06 -5.67
CA ARG A 13 -2.29 -6.27 -5.16
C ARG A 13 -2.87 -4.99 -4.57
N VAL A 14 -2.10 -4.28 -3.73
CA VAL A 14 -2.53 -3.00 -3.14
C VAL A 14 -2.77 -1.93 -4.21
N ALA A 15 -1.97 -1.91 -5.29
CA ALA A 15 -2.13 -0.97 -6.38
C ALA A 15 -3.35 -1.25 -7.26
N GLN A 16 -3.86 -2.49 -7.25
CA GLN A 16 -5.05 -2.90 -7.99
C GLN A 16 -6.36 -2.75 -7.20
N LEU A 17 -6.29 -2.57 -5.88
CA LEU A 17 -7.48 -2.33 -5.04
C LEU A 17 -8.29 -1.13 -5.55
N GLN A 18 -9.61 -1.16 -5.42
CA GLN A 18 -10.44 0.02 -5.57
C GLN A 18 -10.35 0.93 -4.33
N GLU A 19 -10.76 2.19 -4.45
CA GLU A 19 -10.80 3.09 -3.30
C GLU A 19 -11.80 2.57 -2.26
N GLY A 20 -11.36 2.48 -1.00
CA GLY A 20 -12.14 1.89 0.09
C GLY A 20 -11.91 0.38 0.29
N GLU A 21 -11.34 -0.32 -0.69
CA GLU A 21 -11.02 -1.73 -0.52
C GLU A 21 -9.79 -1.95 0.37
N SER A 22 -9.76 -3.11 1.01
CA SER A 22 -8.73 -3.48 1.97
C SER A 22 -8.24 -4.91 1.82
N ILE A 23 -6.94 -5.10 2.07
CA ILE A 23 -6.30 -6.41 2.23
C ILE A 23 -5.99 -6.62 3.71
N VAL A 24 -6.37 -7.78 4.22
CA VAL A 24 -6.03 -8.22 5.57
C VAL A 24 -4.87 -9.20 5.49
N LEU A 25 -3.87 -9.00 6.35
CA LEU A 25 -2.74 -9.90 6.53
C LEU A 25 -2.75 -10.42 7.96
N GLU A 26 -2.71 -11.74 8.09
CA GLU A 26 -2.45 -12.40 9.37
C GLU A 26 -1.00 -12.13 9.80
N CYS A 27 -0.78 -12.07 11.11
CA CYS A 27 0.54 -11.87 11.71
C CYS A 27 0.76 -12.93 12.78
N ASP A 28 1.86 -13.67 12.66
CA ASP A 28 2.28 -14.67 13.64
C ASP A 28 3.07 -14.08 14.83
N GLY A 29 3.22 -12.75 14.89
CA GLY A 29 4.07 -12.07 15.88
C GLY A 29 3.57 -10.67 16.23
N ASP A 30 4.48 -9.78 16.62
CA ASP A 30 4.12 -8.40 16.97
C ASP A 30 3.55 -7.67 15.74
N ALA A 31 2.24 -7.42 15.79
CA ALA A 31 1.51 -6.84 14.68
C ALA A 31 1.95 -5.39 14.38
N ALA A 32 2.47 -4.65 15.37
CA ALA A 32 2.95 -3.29 15.15
C ALA A 32 4.29 -3.28 14.40
N GLU A 33 5.20 -4.19 14.75
CA GLU A 33 6.46 -4.37 14.03
C GLU A 33 6.23 -4.85 12.60
N GLU A 34 5.34 -5.84 12.42
CA GLU A 34 4.99 -6.33 11.08
C GLU A 34 4.28 -5.26 10.25
N ALA A 35 3.39 -4.44 10.84
CA ALA A 35 2.78 -3.30 10.15
C ALA A 35 3.83 -2.28 9.71
N HIS A 36 4.85 -2.04 10.52
CA HIS A 36 5.96 -1.16 10.19
C HIS A 36 6.76 -1.70 9.00
N LYS A 37 7.05 -3.01 8.98
CA LYS A 37 7.73 -3.67 7.85
C LYS A 37 6.91 -3.60 6.57
N VAL A 38 5.61 -3.86 6.64
CA VAL A 38 4.68 -3.74 5.50
C VAL A 38 4.71 -2.32 4.95
N ARG A 39 4.55 -1.31 5.81
CA ARG A 39 4.55 0.09 5.40
C ARG A 39 5.84 0.47 4.65
N ASN A 40 6.99 0.11 5.21
CA ASN A 40 8.28 0.42 4.60
C ASN A 40 8.52 -0.38 3.32
N GLY A 41 8.13 -1.66 3.30
CA GLY A 41 8.22 -2.50 2.11
C GLY A 41 7.41 -1.94 0.94
N LEU A 42 6.16 -1.52 1.19
CA LEU A 42 5.30 -0.95 0.17
C LEU A 42 5.79 0.43 -0.33
N ASN A 43 6.48 1.21 0.50
CA ASN A 43 7.06 2.49 0.08
C ASN A 43 8.20 2.31 -0.94
N GLY A 44 8.84 1.14 -0.96
CA GLY A 44 9.87 0.80 -1.94
C GLY A 44 9.32 0.27 -3.29
N ILE A 45 8.00 0.10 -3.43
CA ILE A 45 7.39 -0.47 -4.64
C ILE A 45 6.80 0.64 -5.52
N ALA A 46 7.29 0.75 -6.75
CA ALA A 46 6.89 1.78 -7.72
C ALA A 46 5.36 1.86 -7.95
N ALA A 47 4.70 0.71 -8.14
CA ALA A 47 3.24 0.65 -8.33
C ALA A 47 2.46 1.20 -7.11
N CYS A 48 3.04 1.08 -5.92
CA CYS A 48 2.46 1.51 -4.66
C CYS A 48 2.78 2.98 -4.35
N ILE A 49 3.79 3.60 -4.97
CA ILE A 49 4.14 5.01 -4.75
C ILE A 49 3.03 5.95 -5.23
N LEU A 50 2.25 5.56 -6.25
CA LEU A 50 1.17 6.38 -6.81
C LEU A 50 -0.17 6.24 -6.05
N VAL A 51 -0.26 5.30 -5.13
CA VAL A 51 -1.49 4.98 -4.41
C VAL A 51 -1.41 5.49 -2.97
N ARG A 52 -2.43 6.24 -2.55
CA ARG A 52 -2.60 6.64 -1.17
C ARG A 52 -3.23 5.47 -0.42
N ARG A 53 -2.58 5.05 0.67
CA ARG A 53 -2.99 3.88 1.46
C ARG A 53 -2.88 4.16 2.96
N THR A 54 -3.60 3.36 3.73
CA THR A 54 -3.50 3.31 5.18
C THR A 54 -3.11 1.90 5.58
N VAL A 55 -2.19 1.78 6.54
CA VAL A 55 -1.82 0.50 7.16
C VAL A 55 -2.13 0.62 8.64
N LYS A 56 -3.01 -0.24 9.16
CA LYS A 56 -3.44 -0.25 10.55
C LYS A 56 -3.41 -1.67 11.11
N VAL A 57 -3.24 -1.78 12.42
CA VAL A 57 -3.44 -3.04 13.13
C VAL A 57 -4.83 -3.05 13.74
N VAL A 58 -5.62 -4.08 13.45
CA VAL A 58 -6.97 -4.29 13.98
C VAL A 58 -7.08 -5.73 14.45
N GLY A 59 -7.31 -5.93 15.76
CA GLY A 59 -7.46 -7.28 16.33
C GLY A 59 -6.26 -8.20 16.10
N GLY A 60 -5.04 -7.68 16.11
CA GLY A 60 -3.80 -8.44 15.84
C GLY A 60 -3.50 -8.68 14.36
N LYS A 61 -4.32 -8.17 13.43
CA LYS A 61 -4.14 -8.31 11.99
C LYS A 61 -3.75 -6.99 11.35
N ILE A 62 -2.99 -7.02 10.27
CA ILE A 62 -2.66 -5.82 9.50
C ILE A 62 -3.71 -5.62 8.42
N VAL A 63 -4.32 -4.44 8.42
CA VAL A 63 -5.28 -4.02 7.41
C VAL A 63 -4.64 -2.92 6.56
N ILE A 64 -4.54 -3.18 5.26
CA ILE A 64 -4.07 -2.23 4.27
C ILE A 64 -5.28 -1.76 3.45
N THR A 65 -5.66 -0.50 3.58
CA THR A 65 -6.79 0.09 2.85
C THR A 65 -6.29 1.07 1.81
N ARG A 66 -6.78 0.97 0.57
CA ARG A 66 -6.56 2.02 -0.43
C ARG A 66 -7.51 3.18 -0.15
N VAL A 67 -6.96 4.38 -0.07
CA VAL A 67 -7.72 5.62 0.21
C VAL A 67 -7.67 6.63 -0.94
N GLY A 68 -7.15 6.21 -2.10
CA GLY A 68 -7.12 6.99 -3.33
C GLY A 68 -5.77 6.96 -4.02
N THR A 69 -5.52 7.91 -4.90
CA THR A 69 -4.22 8.12 -5.56
C THR A 69 -3.57 9.41 -5.05
N TRP A 70 -2.24 9.44 -5.02
CA TRP A 70 -1.55 10.72 -4.88
C TRP A 70 -1.86 11.53 -6.13
N ARG A 71 -2.40 12.74 -5.96
CA ARG A 71 -2.75 13.61 -7.10
C ARG A 71 -1.54 13.70 -8.03
N ARG A 72 -1.66 13.20 -9.26
CA ARG A 72 -0.85 13.72 -10.36
C ARG A 72 -1.14 15.22 -10.45
N PRO A 73 -0.16 16.09 -10.71
CA PRO A 73 -0.48 17.43 -11.16
C PRO A 73 -1.40 17.25 -12.38
N LEU A 74 -2.61 17.78 -12.28
CA LEU A 74 -3.54 17.83 -13.41
C LEU A 74 -2.76 18.48 -14.57
N PRO A 75 -2.80 17.94 -15.81
CA PRO A 75 -2.35 18.73 -16.93
C PRO A 75 -3.18 20.01 -16.91
N SER A 76 -2.51 21.15 -16.74
CA SER A 76 -3.14 22.45 -16.88
C SER A 76 -3.76 22.47 -18.26
N PHE A 77 -5.08 22.35 -18.32
CA PHE A 77 -5.82 22.69 -19.53
C PHE A 77 -5.53 24.17 -19.79
N ARG A 78 -4.66 24.41 -20.78
CA ARG A 78 -4.39 25.72 -21.34
C ARG A 78 -5.72 26.16 -21.99
N VAL A 79 -6.45 27.04 -21.32
CA VAL A 79 -7.55 27.78 -21.95
C VAL A 79 -6.88 28.75 -22.92
N GLY A 80 -7.27 28.65 -24.18
CA GLY A 80 -6.77 29.47 -25.29
C GLY A 80 -7.28 30.90 -25.26
#